data_AF-A0AAE4G187-F1
#
_entry.id   AF-A0AAE4G187-F1
#
_cell.length_a   1.000
_cell.length_b   1.000
_cell.length_c   1.000
_cell.angle_alpha   90.00
_cell.angle_beta   90.00
_cell.angle_gamma   90.00
#
_symmetry.space_group_name_H-M   'P 1'
#
loop_
_entity.id
_entity.type
_entity.pdbx_description
1 polymer ?
#
loop_
_entity_poly.entity_id
_entity_poly.type
_entity_poly.pdbx_seq_one_letter_code
_entity_poly.pdbx_strand_id
1 'polypeptide(L)'
;MKSFDAVKSVNAQVKSNFEIGDSWTVLISLNDDPGREETLAVLKDAYRRVKGAVGKTYFSLSVSWKQNGVSVSWSLSEKGEDEATLDYLRDLAKPSLKSMNVGGHHISARRGDVKEFPTDVIMVPRSGVGVDDSFDLDGMTIKVRTDTVDFTSVPLREVVDVVDSKYRDEATVELTDDHHVYEKPTLDVSAFGTVSDGLDVTAAAKVLNIVSGNQALQSLYVSTVSDRSSGGTEGVRFEMESGDFDAGYPPEKGREVLAAARESGS
;
A
#
# COMPACT_ATOMS: atom_id res chain seq x y z
N MET A 1 19.60 -2.84 -26.00
CA MET A 1 18.51 -3.56 -25.31
C MET A 1 18.03 -4.80 -26.07
N LYS A 2 17.86 -4.77 -27.40
CA LYS A 2 17.48 -5.95 -28.20
C LYS A 2 18.45 -7.14 -28.21
N SER A 3 19.61 -7.02 -27.55
CA SER A 3 20.54 -8.12 -27.34
C SER A 3 20.16 -9.00 -26.14
N PHE A 4 19.11 -8.65 -25.39
CA PHE A 4 18.51 -9.52 -24.38
C PHE A 4 17.34 -10.26 -25.00
N ASP A 5 17.36 -11.59 -24.94
CA ASP A 5 16.31 -12.45 -25.53
C ASP A 5 14.94 -12.24 -24.86
N ALA A 6 14.95 -11.92 -23.56
CA ALA A 6 13.72 -11.60 -22.82
C ALA A 6 13.07 -10.28 -23.24
N VAL A 7 13.76 -9.38 -23.95
CA VAL A 7 13.20 -8.06 -24.32
C VAL A 7 12.35 -8.17 -25.57
N LYS A 8 11.04 -7.95 -25.40
CA LYS A 8 10.06 -7.90 -26.48
C LYS A 8 10.09 -6.58 -27.22
N SER A 9 10.13 -5.47 -26.50
CA SER A 9 10.14 -4.13 -27.10
C SER A 9 10.78 -3.08 -26.18
N VAL A 10 11.18 -1.97 -26.78
CA VAL A 10 11.64 -0.78 -26.07
C VAL A 10 10.97 0.43 -26.67
N ASN A 11 10.30 1.21 -25.84
CA ASN A 11 9.71 2.49 -26.19
C ASN A 11 10.48 3.60 -25.47
N ALA A 12 10.91 4.62 -26.21
CA ALA A 12 11.60 5.77 -25.65
C ALA A 12 10.86 7.03 -26.07
N GLN A 13 10.54 7.88 -25.10
CA GLN A 13 9.90 9.16 -25.30
C GLN A 13 10.79 10.26 -24.74
N VAL A 14 10.94 11.34 -25.51
CA VAL A 14 11.67 12.53 -25.09
C VAL A 14 10.69 13.67 -24.94
N LYS A 15 10.75 14.35 -23.79
CA LYS A 15 10.04 15.61 -23.55
C LYS A 15 11.07 16.70 -23.41
N SER A 16 11.04 17.66 -24.32
CA SER A 16 11.93 18.82 -24.24
C SER A 16 11.31 19.88 -23.34
N ASN A 17 12.04 20.29 -22.30
CA ASN A 17 11.70 21.45 -21.49
C ASN A 17 12.79 22.50 -21.68
N PHE A 18 12.41 23.71 -22.10
CA PHE A 18 13.34 24.81 -22.35
C PHE A 18 14.14 25.25 -21.10
N GLU A 19 13.62 25.01 -19.89
CA GLU A 19 14.26 25.43 -18.64
C GLU A 19 15.15 24.34 -18.01
N ILE A 20 14.78 23.07 -18.17
CA ILE A 20 15.40 21.93 -17.45
C ILE A 20 16.16 20.99 -18.41
N GLY A 21 15.98 21.16 -19.72
CA GLY A 21 16.51 20.29 -20.78
C GLY A 21 15.58 19.12 -21.11
N ASP A 22 16.07 18.20 -21.93
CA ASP A 22 15.32 17.02 -22.35
C ASP A 22 15.19 15.98 -21.22
N SER A 23 13.96 15.60 -20.89
CA SER A 23 13.65 14.48 -20.00
C SER A 23 13.23 13.26 -20.81
N TRP A 24 13.89 12.13 -20.53
CA TRP A 24 13.65 10.87 -21.23
C TRP A 24 12.82 9.93 -20.36
N THR A 25 11.81 9.31 -20.96
CA THR A 25 11.06 8.19 -20.36
C THR A 25 11.29 6.97 -21.25
N VAL A 26 11.89 5.93 -20.68
CA VAL A 26 12.19 4.68 -21.39
C VAL A 26 11.41 3.55 -20.73
N LEU A 27 10.59 2.87 -21.52
CA LEU A 27 9.85 1.69 -21.12
C LEU A 27 10.39 0.47 -21.87
N ILE A 28 10.83 -0.54 -21.14
CA ILE A 28 11.26 -1.82 -21.67
C ILE A 28 10.16 -2.82 -21.37
N SER A 29 9.62 -3.47 -22.39
CA SER A 29 8.68 -4.58 -22.18
C SER A 29 9.39 -5.90 -22.44
N LEU A 30 9.28 -6.81 -21.48
CA LEU A 30 9.76 -8.19 -21.62
C LEU A 30 8.68 -9.06 -22.27
N ASN A 31 9.08 -10.29 -22.62
CA ASN A 31 8.12 -11.36 -22.94
C ASN A 31 7.26 -11.68 -21.71
N ASP A 32 6.12 -12.33 -21.94
CA ASP A 32 5.30 -12.86 -20.85
C ASP A 32 6.04 -14.03 -20.19
N ASP A 33 5.97 -14.12 -18.86
CA ASP A 33 6.62 -15.14 -18.03
C ASP A 33 8.12 -15.36 -18.32
N PRO A 34 8.94 -14.29 -18.34
CA PRO A 34 10.37 -14.42 -18.62
C PRO A 34 11.07 -15.24 -17.52
N GLY A 35 12.13 -15.96 -17.91
CA GLY A 35 12.95 -16.73 -16.98
C GLY A 35 13.60 -15.83 -15.92
N ARG A 36 13.79 -16.33 -14.70
CA ARG A 36 14.38 -15.57 -13.59
C ARG A 36 15.71 -14.90 -13.98
N GLU A 37 16.65 -15.69 -14.50
CA GLU A 37 17.98 -15.20 -14.87
C GLU A 37 17.95 -14.20 -16.02
N GLU A 38 17.04 -14.38 -16.98
CA GLU A 38 16.89 -13.46 -18.11
C GLU A 38 16.34 -12.11 -17.64
N THR A 39 15.33 -12.14 -16.77
CA THR A 39 14.79 -10.93 -16.12
C THR A 39 15.87 -10.22 -15.33
N LEU A 40 16.61 -10.96 -14.49
CA LEU A 40 17.65 -10.39 -13.65
C LEU A 40 18.77 -9.75 -14.49
N ALA A 41 19.17 -10.40 -15.58
CA ALA A 41 20.14 -9.85 -16.52
C ALA A 41 19.67 -8.53 -17.13
N VAL A 42 18.38 -8.39 -17.46
CA VAL A 42 17.82 -7.11 -17.92
C VAL A 42 17.83 -6.08 -16.79
N LEU A 43 17.31 -6.41 -15.61
CA LEU A 43 17.20 -5.47 -14.48
C LEU A 43 18.57 -4.89 -14.08
N LYS A 44 19.61 -5.73 -14.00
CA LYS A 44 20.98 -5.29 -13.62
C LYS A 44 21.65 -4.39 -14.66
N ASP A 45 21.39 -4.61 -15.95
CA ASP A 45 22.16 -3.97 -17.02
C ASP A 45 21.42 -2.85 -17.75
N ALA A 46 20.08 -2.84 -17.70
CA ALA A 46 19.25 -1.91 -18.47
C ALA A 46 19.56 -0.45 -18.15
N TYR A 47 19.66 -0.10 -16.86
CA TYR A 47 19.93 1.27 -16.43
C TYR A 47 21.24 1.81 -17.03
N ARG A 48 22.33 1.07 -16.89
CA ARG A 48 23.65 1.44 -17.44
C ARG A 48 23.63 1.62 -18.95
N ARG A 49 22.97 0.71 -19.68
CA ARG A 49 22.88 0.76 -21.14
C ARG A 49 22.04 1.94 -21.63
N VAL A 50 20.93 2.24 -20.96
CA VAL A 50 20.07 3.39 -21.27
C VAL A 50 20.79 4.70 -20.95
N LYS A 51 21.46 4.80 -19.79
CA LYS A 51 22.29 5.96 -19.42
C LYS A 51 23.34 6.27 -20.49
N GLY A 52 24.05 5.24 -20.98
CA GLY A 52 25.03 5.37 -22.05
C GLY A 52 24.44 5.79 -23.40
N ALA A 53 23.23 5.31 -23.75
CA ALA A 53 22.56 5.64 -25.00
C ALA A 53 21.95 7.05 -25.00
N VAL A 54 21.36 7.47 -23.89
CA VAL A 54 20.76 8.81 -23.73
C VAL A 54 21.83 9.88 -23.53
N GLY A 55 22.97 9.53 -22.92
CA GLY A 55 24.07 10.48 -22.67
C GLY A 55 23.71 11.59 -21.68
N LYS A 56 22.64 11.40 -20.90
CA LYS A 56 22.15 12.34 -19.87
C LYS A 56 21.95 11.60 -18.55
N THR A 57 21.91 12.36 -17.47
CA THR A 57 21.71 11.86 -16.10
C THR A 57 20.24 11.87 -15.67
N TYR A 58 19.35 12.59 -16.38
CA TYR A 58 17.94 12.71 -16.05
C TYR A 58 17.07 11.90 -17.01
N PHE A 59 16.72 10.68 -16.60
CA PHE A 59 15.76 9.84 -17.30
C PHE A 59 14.99 8.96 -16.31
N SER A 60 13.75 8.63 -16.65
CA SER A 60 12.97 7.59 -16.00
C SER A 60 13.06 6.31 -16.83
N LEU A 61 13.29 5.19 -16.17
CA LEU A 61 13.39 3.88 -16.79
C LEU A 61 12.51 2.89 -16.03
N SER A 62 11.64 2.18 -16.75
CA SER A 62 10.90 1.06 -16.19
C SER A 62 10.94 -0.17 -17.09
N VAL A 63 10.87 -1.34 -16.45
CA VAL A 63 10.78 -2.65 -17.09
C VAL A 63 9.42 -3.24 -16.76
N SER A 64 8.66 -3.68 -17.75
CA SER A 64 7.34 -4.25 -17.55
C SER A 64 7.18 -5.62 -18.21
N TRP A 65 6.38 -6.50 -17.60
CA TRP A 65 6.07 -7.82 -18.11
C TRP A 65 4.81 -8.39 -17.46
N LYS A 66 4.35 -9.55 -17.92
CA LYS A 66 3.34 -10.34 -17.21
C LYS A 66 4.01 -11.51 -16.48
N GLN A 67 3.74 -11.65 -15.20
CA GLN A 67 4.19 -12.78 -14.38
C GLN A 67 2.98 -13.55 -13.87
N ASN A 68 2.80 -14.79 -14.30
CA ASN A 68 1.65 -15.64 -14.00
C ASN A 68 0.31 -14.93 -14.26
N GLY A 69 0.25 -14.13 -15.33
CA GLY A 69 -0.91 -13.29 -15.68
C GLY A 69 -1.00 -11.93 -14.95
N VAL A 70 -0.21 -11.70 -13.89
CA VAL A 70 -0.15 -10.43 -13.15
C VAL A 70 0.68 -9.41 -13.93
N SER A 71 0.18 -8.18 -14.07
CA SER A 71 0.93 -7.11 -14.75
C SER A 71 1.99 -6.53 -13.82
N VAL A 72 3.27 -6.64 -14.20
CA VAL A 72 4.40 -6.17 -13.42
C VAL A 72 5.03 -4.94 -14.07
N SER A 73 5.37 -3.95 -13.26
CA SER A 73 6.21 -2.81 -13.67
C SER A 73 7.27 -2.55 -12.61
N TRP A 74 8.53 -2.44 -13.03
CA TRP A 74 9.67 -2.22 -12.15
C TRP A 74 10.39 -0.95 -12.56
N SER A 75 10.41 0.06 -11.70
CA SER A 75 11.12 1.32 -11.91
C SER A 75 12.59 1.15 -11.52
N LEU A 76 13.49 1.34 -12.49
CA LEU A 76 14.92 1.10 -12.29
C LEU A 76 15.67 2.35 -11.83
N SER A 77 16.67 2.14 -10.98
CA SER A 77 17.57 3.20 -10.52
C SER A 77 19.06 2.84 -10.71
N GLU A 78 19.95 3.82 -10.50
CA GLU A 78 21.40 3.60 -10.62
C GLU A 78 21.95 2.63 -9.58
N LYS A 79 21.28 2.48 -8.42
CA LYS A 79 21.77 1.68 -7.30
C LYS A 79 21.76 0.16 -7.60
N GLY A 80 21.25 -0.25 -8.75
CA GLY A 80 21.07 -1.65 -9.11
C GLY A 80 19.90 -2.26 -8.36
N GLU A 81 19.42 -3.40 -8.87
CA GLU A 81 18.22 -4.06 -8.35
C GLU A 81 18.57 -5.28 -7.51
N ASP A 82 17.71 -5.58 -6.53
CA ASP A 82 17.88 -6.66 -5.57
C ASP A 82 17.27 -7.98 -6.09
N GLU A 83 18.07 -9.04 -6.06
CA GLU A 83 17.64 -10.39 -6.42
C GLU A 83 16.54 -10.90 -5.49
N ALA A 84 16.62 -10.56 -4.20
CA ALA A 84 15.64 -10.97 -3.21
C ALA A 84 14.26 -10.35 -3.49
N THR A 85 14.23 -9.09 -3.95
CA THR A 85 13.00 -8.42 -4.39
C THR A 85 12.41 -9.11 -5.61
N LEU A 86 13.23 -9.54 -6.57
CA LEU A 86 12.74 -10.25 -7.75
C LEU A 86 12.15 -11.61 -7.35
N ASP A 87 12.83 -12.36 -6.50
CA ASP A 87 12.33 -13.65 -6.03
C ASP A 87 11.04 -13.50 -5.25
N TYR A 88 10.97 -12.50 -4.37
CA TYR A 88 9.75 -12.25 -3.60
C TYR A 88 8.59 -11.83 -4.51
N LEU A 89 8.83 -10.93 -5.48
CA LEU A 89 7.81 -10.55 -6.46
C LEU A 89 7.27 -11.77 -7.21
N ARG A 90 8.14 -12.71 -7.61
CA ARG A 90 7.72 -13.92 -8.32
C ARG A 90 6.88 -14.85 -7.43
N ASP A 91 7.22 -14.95 -6.14
CA ASP A 91 6.41 -15.67 -5.15
C ASP A 91 5.02 -15.03 -4.93
N LEU A 92 4.95 -13.69 -4.98
CA LEU A 92 3.72 -12.92 -4.83
C LEU A 92 2.82 -12.96 -6.07
N ALA A 93 3.39 -13.15 -7.27
CA ALA A 93 2.69 -13.14 -8.55
C ALA A 93 1.67 -14.29 -8.67
N LYS A 94 0.51 -14.11 -8.03
CA LYS A 94 -0.60 -15.07 -7.99
C LYS A 94 -1.80 -14.51 -8.75
N PRO A 95 -2.71 -15.37 -9.26
CA PRO A 95 -3.90 -14.94 -9.98
C PRO A 95 -4.86 -14.04 -9.18
N SER A 96 -4.71 -13.97 -7.86
CA SER A 96 -5.45 -13.04 -6.99
C SER A 96 -5.03 -11.57 -7.19
N LEU A 97 -3.85 -11.31 -7.77
CA LEU A 97 -3.35 -9.97 -8.06
C LEU A 97 -3.67 -9.56 -9.51
N LYS A 98 -4.01 -8.29 -9.72
CA LYS A 98 -4.13 -7.67 -11.05
C LYS A 98 -2.80 -7.09 -11.51
N SER A 99 -2.09 -6.41 -10.61
CA SER A 99 -0.83 -5.74 -10.93
C SER A 99 0.11 -5.64 -9.74
N MET A 100 1.40 -5.55 -10.02
CA MET A 100 2.45 -5.23 -9.05
C MET A 100 3.37 -4.16 -9.61
N ASN A 101 3.71 -3.18 -8.78
CA ASN A 101 4.72 -2.18 -9.10
C ASN A 101 5.89 -2.30 -8.14
N VAL A 102 7.12 -2.23 -8.66
CA VAL A 102 8.34 -2.20 -7.86
C VAL A 102 9.01 -0.88 -8.06
N GLY A 103 9.36 -0.23 -6.96
CA GLY A 103 10.09 1.03 -6.96
C GLY A 103 10.61 1.32 -5.57
N GLY A 104 11.78 1.92 -5.48
CA GLY A 104 12.43 2.08 -4.18
C GLY A 104 12.63 0.71 -3.49
N HIS A 105 12.34 0.65 -2.20
CA HIS A 105 12.44 -0.58 -1.38
C HIS A 105 11.07 -1.25 -1.13
N HIS A 106 10.07 -1.01 -1.99
CA HIS A 106 8.71 -1.55 -1.83
C HIS A 106 8.16 -2.23 -3.10
N ILE A 107 7.25 -3.19 -2.87
CA ILE A 107 6.39 -3.80 -3.89
C ILE A 107 4.94 -3.39 -3.61
N SER A 108 4.32 -2.62 -4.50
CA SER A 108 2.89 -2.32 -4.40
C SER A 108 2.08 -3.34 -5.21
N ALA A 109 1.40 -4.25 -4.51
CA ALA A 109 0.50 -5.26 -5.04
C ALA A 109 -0.97 -4.77 -5.04
N ARG A 110 -1.64 -4.88 -6.18
CA ARG A 110 -3.05 -4.47 -6.33
C ARG A 110 -3.89 -5.62 -6.84
N ARG A 111 -4.96 -5.92 -6.12
CA ARG A 111 -6.01 -6.91 -6.47
C ARG A 111 -7.20 -6.26 -7.18
N GLY A 112 -7.43 -4.97 -6.91
CA GLY A 112 -8.62 -4.23 -7.35
C GLY A 112 -9.89 -4.75 -6.66
N ASP A 113 -11.03 -4.69 -7.35
CA ASP A 113 -12.30 -5.13 -6.77
C ASP A 113 -12.33 -6.64 -6.49
N VAL A 114 -12.64 -7.00 -5.25
CA VAL A 114 -12.82 -8.37 -4.76
C VAL A 114 -14.25 -8.58 -4.25
N LYS A 115 -14.72 -9.83 -4.26
CA LYS A 115 -16.08 -10.18 -3.80
C LYS A 115 -16.15 -10.54 -2.32
N GLU A 116 -15.02 -10.90 -1.74
CA GLU A 116 -14.87 -11.31 -0.36
C GLU A 116 -13.49 -10.87 0.13
N PHE A 117 -13.35 -10.74 1.46
CA PHE A 117 -12.06 -10.41 2.06
C PHE A 117 -11.02 -11.50 1.71
N PRO A 118 -9.90 -11.15 1.04
CA PRO A 118 -8.92 -12.14 0.61
C PRO A 118 -8.30 -12.88 1.81
N THR A 119 -8.14 -14.20 1.71
CA THR A 119 -7.50 -14.99 2.78
C THR A 119 -5.98 -14.93 2.75
N ASP A 120 -5.42 -14.35 1.69
CA ASP A 120 -3.98 -14.27 1.41
C ASP A 120 -3.47 -12.82 1.38
N VAL A 121 -4.10 -11.91 2.15
CA VAL A 121 -3.61 -10.54 2.35
C VAL A 121 -2.19 -10.58 2.92
N ILE A 122 -1.30 -9.78 2.35
CA ILE A 122 0.11 -9.73 2.73
C ILE A 122 0.25 -8.83 3.97
N MET A 123 0.56 -9.43 5.12
CA MET A 123 0.66 -8.75 6.43
C MET A 123 2.02 -8.87 7.10
N VAL A 124 2.97 -9.53 6.45
CA VAL A 124 4.31 -9.78 6.99
C VAL A 124 5.34 -9.29 5.99
N PRO A 125 6.33 -8.50 6.42
CA PRO A 125 7.40 -8.09 5.54
C PRO A 125 8.32 -9.29 5.31
N ARG A 126 8.88 -9.41 4.10
CA ARG A 126 9.77 -10.51 3.76
C ARG A 126 11.02 -9.97 3.07
N SER A 127 12.16 -10.57 3.41
CA SER A 127 13.44 -10.29 2.75
C SER A 127 13.90 -8.83 2.80
N GLY A 128 13.45 -8.06 3.81
CA GLY A 128 13.78 -6.62 3.92
C GLY A 128 13.12 -5.74 2.85
N VAL A 129 12.09 -6.25 2.16
CA VAL A 129 11.32 -5.55 1.14
C VAL A 129 9.92 -5.32 1.68
N GLY A 130 9.50 -4.06 1.69
CA GLY A 130 8.16 -3.67 2.08
C GLY A 130 7.12 -4.03 1.03
N VAL A 131 5.89 -4.29 1.47
CA VAL A 131 4.78 -4.59 0.55
C VAL A 131 3.57 -3.75 0.88
N ASP A 132 3.00 -3.13 -0.16
CA ASP A 132 1.67 -2.52 -0.11
C ASP A 132 0.67 -3.46 -0.79
N ASP A 133 -0.18 -4.16 -0.04
CA ASP A 133 -1.28 -4.95 -0.60
C ASP A 133 -2.58 -4.16 -0.55
N SER A 134 -3.27 -4.05 -1.68
CA SER A 134 -4.46 -3.21 -1.82
C SER A 134 -5.59 -3.85 -2.63
N PHE A 135 -6.82 -3.66 -2.15
CA PHE A 135 -8.03 -4.15 -2.77
C PHE A 135 -9.25 -3.31 -2.41
N ASP A 136 -10.29 -3.41 -3.23
CA ASP A 136 -11.56 -2.73 -3.02
C ASP A 136 -12.63 -3.78 -2.69
N LEU A 137 -13.38 -3.61 -1.59
CA LEU A 137 -14.44 -4.51 -1.15
C LEU A 137 -15.69 -3.70 -0.82
N ASP A 138 -16.76 -3.92 -1.58
CA ASP A 138 -18.06 -3.24 -1.39
C ASP A 138 -17.97 -1.70 -1.35
N GLY A 139 -17.10 -1.11 -2.18
CA GLY A 139 -16.88 0.35 -2.26
C GLY A 139 -15.84 0.91 -1.27
N MET A 140 -15.37 0.07 -0.34
CA MET A 140 -14.31 0.43 0.61
C MET A 140 -12.95 0.06 0.05
N THR A 141 -11.96 0.93 0.19
CA THR A 141 -10.56 0.64 -0.14
C THR A 141 -9.82 0.12 1.10
N ILE A 142 -9.20 -1.05 0.99
CA ILE A 142 -8.36 -1.65 2.03
C ILE A 142 -6.91 -1.62 1.57
N LYS A 143 -6.01 -1.19 2.45
CA LYS A 143 -4.57 -1.19 2.22
C LYS A 143 -3.82 -1.76 3.41
N VAL A 144 -2.84 -2.60 3.14
CA VAL A 144 -1.87 -3.06 4.14
C VAL A 144 -0.49 -2.73 3.61
N ARG A 145 0.23 -1.90 4.35
CA ARG A 145 1.61 -1.54 4.09
C ARG A 145 2.48 -2.09 5.21
N THR A 146 3.38 -2.99 4.86
CA THR A 146 4.20 -3.71 5.82
C THR A 146 5.65 -3.70 5.37
N ASP A 147 6.45 -2.87 6.03
CA ASP A 147 7.88 -2.72 5.73
C ASP A 147 8.75 -3.47 6.74
N THR A 148 8.38 -3.42 8.02
CA THR A 148 9.17 -3.92 9.16
C THR A 148 8.36 -4.67 10.23
N VAL A 149 7.06 -4.42 10.32
CA VAL A 149 6.18 -4.94 11.36
C VAL A 149 5.30 -6.07 10.84
N ASP A 150 5.24 -7.16 11.61
CA ASP A 150 4.30 -8.26 11.39
C ASP A 150 2.91 -7.88 11.93
N PHE A 151 1.97 -7.71 11.01
CA PHE A 151 0.59 -7.34 11.31
C PHE A 151 -0.38 -8.52 11.39
N THR A 152 0.09 -9.77 11.34
CA THR A 152 -0.79 -10.96 11.37
C THR A 152 -1.64 -11.09 12.63
N SER A 153 -1.21 -10.45 13.73
CA SER A 153 -2.00 -10.39 14.97
C SER A 153 -3.16 -9.39 14.92
N VAL A 154 -3.20 -8.49 13.94
CA VAL A 154 -4.26 -7.50 13.78
C VAL A 154 -5.47 -8.16 13.11
N PRO A 155 -6.65 -8.17 13.74
CA PRO A 155 -7.85 -8.79 13.20
C PRO A 155 -8.51 -7.92 12.10
N LEU A 156 -7.77 -7.62 11.02
CA LEU A 156 -8.18 -6.68 9.97
C LEU A 156 -9.50 -7.07 9.31
N ARG A 157 -9.75 -8.38 9.13
CA ARG A 157 -11.02 -8.87 8.61
C ARG A 157 -12.19 -8.48 9.52
N GLU A 158 -12.04 -8.65 10.83
CA GLU A 158 -13.09 -8.30 11.79
C GLU A 158 -13.35 -6.79 11.76
N VAL A 159 -12.28 -5.97 11.70
CA VAL A 159 -12.40 -4.50 11.54
C VAL A 159 -13.23 -4.16 10.30
N VAL A 160 -12.91 -4.75 9.15
CA VAL A 160 -13.64 -4.56 7.88
C VAL A 160 -15.10 -5.01 8.00
N ASP A 161 -15.35 -6.13 8.67
CA ASP A 161 -16.69 -6.70 8.82
C ASP A 161 -17.62 -5.82 9.68
N VAL A 162 -17.09 -5.03 10.64
CA VAL A 162 -17.92 -4.12 11.45
C VAL A 162 -18.34 -2.85 10.74
N VAL A 163 -17.67 -2.48 9.65
CA VAL A 163 -17.99 -1.28 8.88
C VAL A 163 -19.35 -1.49 8.23
N ASP A 164 -20.37 -0.84 8.81
CA ASP A 164 -21.75 -0.93 8.35
C ASP A 164 -21.84 -0.52 6.86
N SER A 165 -22.69 -1.21 6.10
CA SER A 165 -22.83 -0.99 4.65
C SER A 165 -23.12 0.46 4.26
N LYS A 166 -23.81 1.22 5.11
CA LYS A 166 -24.06 2.67 4.92
C LYS A 166 -22.79 3.52 4.87
N TYR A 167 -21.67 3.02 5.38
CA TYR A 167 -20.39 3.73 5.47
C TYR A 167 -19.35 3.25 4.46
N ARG A 168 -19.60 2.15 3.75
CA ARG A 168 -18.54 1.51 2.94
C ARG A 168 -18.16 2.32 1.71
N ASP A 169 -19.08 3.08 1.14
CA ASP A 169 -18.77 3.93 0.00
C ASP A 169 -17.74 5.00 0.42
N GLU A 170 -16.61 5.03 -0.26
CA GLU A 170 -15.49 5.94 0.02
C GLU A 170 -14.77 5.70 1.36
N ALA A 171 -15.13 4.65 2.10
CA ALA A 171 -14.38 4.26 3.28
C ALA A 171 -12.97 3.80 2.92
N THR A 172 -12.03 4.08 3.83
CA THR A 172 -10.66 3.57 3.74
C THR A 172 -10.29 2.89 5.03
N VAL A 173 -9.71 1.69 4.91
CA VAL A 173 -9.06 0.98 6.02
C VAL A 173 -7.60 0.78 5.63
N GLU A 174 -6.69 1.40 6.37
CA GLU A 174 -5.27 1.34 6.09
C GLU A 174 -4.50 0.87 7.31
N LEU A 175 -3.71 -0.19 7.15
CA LEU A 175 -2.81 -0.71 8.17
C LEU A 175 -1.38 -0.49 7.71
N THR A 176 -0.58 0.28 8.44
CA THR A 176 0.74 0.72 7.96
C THR A 176 1.76 0.92 9.09
N ASP A 177 3.01 0.54 8.87
CA ASP A 177 4.16 0.90 9.71
C ASP A 177 5.09 1.95 9.08
N ASP A 178 4.84 2.34 7.82
CA ASP A 178 5.51 3.44 7.12
C ASP A 178 4.51 4.59 6.86
N HIS A 179 3.87 5.06 7.92
CA HIS A 179 2.98 6.22 7.81
C HIS A 179 3.81 7.51 7.76
N HIS A 180 3.77 8.22 6.63
CA HIS A 180 4.52 9.46 6.36
C HIS A 180 4.34 10.61 7.37
N VAL A 181 3.36 10.47 8.26
CA VAL A 181 3.00 11.45 9.29
C VAL A 181 3.28 10.95 10.71
N TYR A 182 3.21 9.63 10.94
CA TYR A 182 3.17 9.06 12.30
C TYR A 182 4.35 8.13 12.61
N GLU A 183 5.05 7.62 11.58
CA GLU A 183 6.25 6.75 11.70
C GLU A 183 6.08 5.56 12.67
N LYS A 184 4.85 5.15 12.95
CA LYS A 184 4.49 4.09 13.90
C LYS A 184 3.46 3.14 13.30
N PRO A 185 3.44 1.87 13.72
CA PRO A 185 2.40 0.90 13.38
C PRO A 185 1.00 1.44 13.70
N THR A 186 0.23 1.75 12.66
CA THR A 186 -1.05 2.46 12.74
C THR A 186 -2.13 1.71 11.98
N LEU A 187 -3.30 1.61 12.59
CA LEU A 187 -4.54 1.29 11.88
C LEU A 187 -5.36 2.58 11.70
N ASP A 188 -5.67 2.96 10.46
CA ASP A 188 -6.57 4.04 10.09
C ASP A 188 -7.88 3.46 9.56
N VAL A 189 -9.00 3.89 10.13
CA VAL A 189 -10.35 3.56 9.68
C VAL A 189 -11.12 4.85 9.47
N SER A 190 -11.20 5.27 8.22
CA SER A 190 -11.93 6.46 7.76
C SER A 190 -13.26 6.01 7.16
N ALA A 191 -14.32 5.99 7.97
CA ALA A 191 -15.63 5.43 7.59
C ALA A 191 -16.83 6.03 8.37
N PHE A 192 -16.64 6.50 9.60
CA PHE A 192 -17.72 6.62 10.57
C PHE A 192 -18.40 7.98 10.54
N GLY A 193 -19.29 8.18 9.57
CA GLY A 193 -20.02 9.44 9.37
C GLY A 193 -19.34 10.35 8.35
N THR A 194 -19.88 11.57 8.21
CA THR A 194 -19.34 12.62 7.32
C THR A 194 -18.83 13.78 8.15
N VAL A 195 -17.94 14.61 7.61
CA VAL A 195 -17.48 15.82 8.31
C VAL A 195 -18.64 16.75 8.69
N SER A 196 -19.71 16.80 7.91
CA SER A 196 -20.90 17.62 8.24
C SER A 196 -21.74 17.03 9.37
N ASP A 197 -21.85 15.70 9.45
CA ASP A 197 -22.69 15.01 10.44
C ASP A 197 -21.91 14.67 11.73
N GLY A 198 -20.58 14.72 11.66
CA GLY A 198 -19.67 14.34 12.72
C GLY A 198 -19.37 12.83 12.77
N LEU A 199 -18.49 12.47 13.69
CA LEU A 199 -18.04 11.10 13.92
C LEU A 199 -19.15 10.26 14.57
N ASP A 200 -19.50 9.11 13.98
CA ASP A 200 -20.34 8.10 14.65
C ASP A 200 -19.51 7.38 15.73
N VAL A 201 -19.61 7.88 16.95
CA VAL A 201 -18.91 7.38 18.15
C VAL A 201 -19.19 5.91 18.42
N THR A 202 -20.43 5.46 18.17
CA THR A 202 -20.83 4.06 18.46
C THR A 202 -20.22 3.11 17.43
N ALA A 203 -20.20 3.50 16.16
CA ALA A 203 -19.56 2.71 15.11
C ALA A 203 -18.03 2.66 15.30
N ALA A 204 -17.42 3.80 15.61
CA ALA A 204 -15.98 3.90 15.90
C ALA A 204 -15.55 3.03 17.10
N ALA A 205 -16.37 2.98 18.15
CA ALA A 205 -16.12 2.16 19.34
C ALA A 205 -16.02 0.65 19.04
N LYS A 206 -16.74 0.14 18.03
CA LYS A 206 -16.65 -1.26 17.61
C LYS A 206 -15.22 -1.63 17.16
N VAL A 207 -14.55 -0.72 16.45
CA VAL A 207 -13.16 -0.93 16.00
C VAL A 207 -12.21 -0.94 17.19
N LEU A 208 -12.37 -0.02 18.14
CA LEU A 208 -11.57 0.00 19.37
C LEU A 208 -11.63 -1.35 20.11
N ASN A 209 -12.83 -1.90 20.28
CA ASN A 209 -13.02 -3.18 20.97
C ASN A 209 -12.33 -4.34 20.28
N ILE A 210 -12.28 -4.33 18.94
CA ILE A 210 -11.64 -5.39 18.15
C ILE A 210 -10.12 -5.37 18.29
N VAL A 211 -9.51 -4.18 18.29
CA VAL A 211 -8.04 -4.06 18.31
C VAL A 211 -7.46 -3.80 19.71
N SER A 212 -8.31 -3.71 20.73
CA SER A 212 -7.89 -3.61 22.13
C SER A 212 -7.01 -4.80 22.51
N GLY A 213 -5.90 -4.54 23.21
CA GLY A 213 -4.93 -5.57 23.59
C GLY A 213 -3.98 -6.00 22.47
N ASN A 214 -4.14 -5.49 21.23
CA ASN A 214 -3.21 -5.81 20.15
C ASN A 214 -1.82 -5.22 20.43
N GLN A 215 -0.78 -6.07 20.36
CA GLN A 215 0.60 -5.70 20.71
C GLN A 215 1.41 -5.15 19.53
N ALA A 216 0.94 -5.33 18.29
CA ALA A 216 1.63 -4.86 17.10
C ALA A 216 1.31 -3.39 16.79
N LEU A 217 0.11 -2.93 17.15
CA LEU A 217 -0.34 -1.55 16.94
C LEU A 217 0.22 -0.60 18.00
N GLN A 218 0.60 0.59 17.54
CA GLN A 218 0.99 1.73 18.38
C GLN A 218 0.07 2.93 18.19
N SER A 219 -0.80 2.92 17.18
CA SER A 219 -1.81 3.95 16.99
C SER A 219 -3.06 3.40 16.30
N LEU A 220 -4.20 4.00 16.64
CA LEU A 220 -5.48 3.80 15.97
C LEU A 220 -6.06 5.17 15.63
N TYR A 221 -6.41 5.40 14.37
CA TYR A 221 -7.19 6.56 13.95
C TYR A 221 -8.55 6.10 13.44
N VAL A 222 -9.62 6.60 14.06
CA VAL A 222 -11.00 6.37 13.63
C VAL A 222 -11.62 7.70 13.26
N SER A 223 -12.12 7.81 12.03
CA SER A 223 -12.59 9.08 11.50
C SER A 223 -13.79 8.95 10.58
N THR A 224 -14.39 10.10 10.25
CA THR A 224 -15.36 10.24 9.17
C THR A 224 -14.75 9.91 7.81
N VAL A 225 -15.58 9.66 6.79
CA VAL A 225 -15.07 9.61 5.41
C VAL A 225 -14.51 10.96 4.99
N SER A 226 -13.49 10.95 4.12
CA SER A 226 -12.83 12.15 3.63
C SER A 226 -13.83 13.10 2.95
N ASP A 227 -13.86 14.36 3.39
CA ASP A 227 -14.63 15.38 2.71
C ASP A 227 -13.93 15.78 1.41
N ARG A 228 -14.59 15.55 0.27
CA ARG A 228 -14.02 15.83 -1.06
C ARG A 228 -13.66 17.30 -1.31
N SER A 229 -14.25 18.23 -0.57
CA SER A 229 -14.06 19.67 -0.76
C SER A 229 -12.86 20.22 0.03
N SER A 230 -12.65 19.69 1.24
CA SER A 230 -11.56 20.09 2.14
C SER A 230 -10.36 19.13 2.09
N GLY A 231 -10.55 17.91 1.58
CA GLY A 231 -9.54 16.85 1.55
C GLY A 231 -9.18 16.30 2.93
N GLY A 232 -9.98 16.56 3.96
CA GLY A 232 -9.71 16.16 5.34
C GLY A 232 -10.78 15.23 5.92
N THR A 233 -10.42 14.57 7.01
CA THR A 233 -11.33 13.79 7.87
C THR A 233 -11.46 14.47 9.24
N GLU A 234 -12.51 14.10 9.97
CA GLU A 234 -12.68 14.47 11.37
C GLU A 234 -12.77 13.20 12.21
N GLY A 235 -11.86 13.05 13.17
CA GLY A 235 -11.74 11.79 13.89
C GLY A 235 -11.04 11.91 15.23
N VAL A 236 -10.75 10.75 15.79
CA VAL A 236 -9.98 10.60 17.01
C VAL A 236 -8.80 9.68 16.74
N ARG A 237 -7.63 10.13 17.14
CA ARG A 237 -6.42 9.33 17.19
C ARG A 237 -6.20 8.83 18.61
N PHE A 238 -5.95 7.55 18.77
CA PHE A 238 -5.45 6.95 20.00
C PHE A 238 -4.01 6.54 19.80
N GLU A 239 -3.16 6.85 20.77
CA GLU A 239 -1.87 6.18 20.91
C GLU A 239 -2.09 4.89 21.70
N MET A 240 -1.34 3.85 21.36
CA MET A 240 -1.40 2.55 22.00
C MET A 240 -0.05 2.18 22.59
N GLU A 241 -0.05 1.70 23.83
CA GLU A 241 1.12 1.14 24.50
C GLU A 241 0.77 -0.22 25.09
N SER A 242 1.45 -1.28 24.64
CA SER A 242 1.20 -2.66 25.08
C SER A 242 -0.28 -3.08 24.95
N GLY A 243 -0.98 -2.59 23.92
CA GLY A 243 -2.37 -2.90 23.64
C GLY A 243 -3.41 -2.03 24.36
N ASP A 244 -2.99 -1.14 25.25
CA ASP A 244 -3.86 -0.19 25.93
C ASP A 244 -3.91 1.15 25.19
N PHE A 245 -5.11 1.73 25.10
CA PHE A 245 -5.33 3.05 24.50
C PHE A 245 -5.05 4.17 25.52
N ASP A 246 -4.51 5.29 25.04
CA ASP A 246 -4.49 6.56 25.77
C ASP A 246 -5.88 7.23 25.80
N ALA A 247 -5.94 8.52 26.16
CA ALA A 247 -7.20 9.27 26.21
C ALA A 247 -7.76 9.64 24.82
N GLY A 248 -6.95 9.50 23.76
CA GLY A 248 -7.24 9.96 22.42
C GLY A 248 -7.08 11.46 22.21
N TYR A 249 -6.93 11.87 20.94
CA TYR A 249 -6.88 13.25 20.50
C TYR A 249 -7.88 13.49 19.35
N PRO A 250 -8.78 14.49 19.47
CA PRO A 250 -8.96 15.38 20.62
C PRO A 250 -9.48 14.67 21.89
N PRO A 251 -9.05 15.04 23.12
CA PRO A 251 -9.36 14.29 24.34
C PRO A 251 -10.84 14.21 24.71
N GLU A 252 -11.67 15.19 24.32
CA GLU A 252 -13.11 15.16 24.59
C GLU A 252 -13.78 14.06 23.78
N LYS A 253 -13.54 14.04 22.46
CA LYS A 253 -14.04 12.99 21.56
C LYS A 253 -13.46 11.63 21.87
N GLY A 254 -12.18 11.56 22.24
CA GLY A 254 -11.55 10.30 22.65
C GLY A 254 -12.22 9.69 23.88
N ARG A 255 -12.60 10.51 24.86
CA ARG A 255 -13.40 10.05 26.02
C ARG A 255 -14.76 9.49 25.62
N GLU A 256 -15.45 10.12 24.68
CA GLU A 256 -16.76 9.66 24.20
C GLU A 256 -16.65 8.28 23.52
N VAL A 257 -15.67 8.10 22.65
CA VAL A 257 -15.44 6.82 21.96
C VAL A 257 -15.01 5.73 22.94
N LEU A 258 -14.12 6.03 23.89
CA LEU A 258 -13.71 5.08 24.94
C LEU A 258 -14.87 4.70 25.87
N ALA A 259 -15.77 5.65 26.18
CA ALA A 259 -16.95 5.36 26.97
C ALA A 259 -17.90 4.42 26.23
N ALA A 260 -18.18 4.69 24.95
CA ALA A 260 -19.00 3.83 24.11
C ALA A 260 -18.40 2.42 23.93
N ALA A 261 -17.07 2.31 23.84
CA ALA A 261 -16.37 1.03 23.77
C ALA A 261 -16.59 0.20 25.05
N ARG A 262 -16.51 0.82 26.23
CA ARG A 262 -16.75 0.16 27.53
C ARG A 262 -18.21 -0.29 27.70
N GLU A 263 -19.16 0.52 27.23
CA GLU A 263 -20.59 0.20 27.31
C GLU A 263 -20.98 -0.97 26.40
N SER A 264 -20.35 -1.09 25.23
CA SER A 264 -20.62 -2.17 24.27
C SER A 264 -19.88 -3.47 24.56
N GLY A 265 -18.80 -3.42 25.34
CA GLY A 265 -18.03 -4.59 25.80
C GLY A 265 -18.47 -5.18 27.15
N SER A 266 -19.41 -4.53 27.85
CA SER A 266 -19.99 -5.00 29.13
C SER A 266 -21.22 -5.89 28.92
#